data_AF-A0A413FLY7-F1
#
_entry.id   AF-A0A413FLY7-F1
#
_cell.length_a   1.000
_cell.length_b   1.000
_cell.length_c   1.000
_cell.angle_alpha   90.00
_cell.angle_beta   90.00
_cell.angle_gamma   90.00
#
_symmetry.space_group_name_H-M   'P 1'
#
loop_
_entity.id
_entity.type
_entity.pdbx_description
1 polymer ?
#
loop_
_entity_poly.entity_id
_entity_poly.type
_entity_poly.pdbx_seq_one_letter_code
_entity_poly.pdbx_strand_id
1 'polypeptide(L)'
;MDKIRISDLCSRLDPRYLEDMDVENETSLKPSAQRIENLVFQKLNAETNAAGTAGKRRPMRKKSWKILLIAAVFCLFALAGGFDYFRSIFGDTAKHVEQDIQSPGITAADSDRQMTLESMLTDGYKINLIVSLKALSGEAKANTFDHEPIDLFDTNLTPNSSYEHEVALSYTCSELEEFSTENRHFYHLQLDSLENCTGWDLKLSLSQEMGGLSLDTKVESTTAARQLDIGQDIDGNLTVESIQISPLGALLIGSEKEAAGGLPAPSVDLIFLDGSREELISSMSFDSGDDGTVLGGGSAVISDDPTAGPLVVTTYGMRNPDGKVVLAAEFGRIIRLDQVKSISVDGVEYSVK
;
A
#
# COMPACT_ATOMS: atom_id res chain seq x y z
N MET A 1 27.01 21.71 -19.45
CA MET A 1 25.83 21.17 -20.17
C MET A 1 24.78 20.91 -19.12
N ASP A 2 23.71 21.70 -19.13
CA ASP A 2 22.65 21.58 -18.14
C ASP A 2 21.82 20.33 -18.45
N LYS A 3 21.66 19.45 -17.45
CA LYS A 3 20.83 18.26 -17.55
C LYS A 3 19.38 18.68 -17.34
N ILE A 4 18.59 18.73 -18.40
CA ILE A 4 17.14 18.92 -18.33
C ILE A 4 16.53 17.60 -17.86
N ARG A 5 15.78 17.60 -16.76
CA ARG A 5 15.06 16.40 -16.30
C ARG A 5 13.79 16.23 -17.13
N ILE A 6 13.43 14.98 -17.44
CA ILE A 6 12.23 14.67 -18.24
C ILE A 6 10.93 15.11 -17.53
N SER A 7 10.92 15.13 -16.19
CA SER A 7 9.84 15.72 -15.38
C SER A 7 9.52 17.18 -15.73
N ASP A 8 10.54 17.95 -16.13
CA ASP A 8 10.41 19.36 -16.50
C ASP A 8 9.75 19.55 -17.88
N LEU A 9 9.68 18.48 -18.68
CA LEU A 9 8.95 18.44 -19.96
C LEU A 9 7.48 18.06 -19.77
N CYS A 10 7.17 17.11 -18.86
CA CYS A 10 5.80 16.65 -18.62
C CYS A 10 4.92 17.71 -17.92
N SER A 11 5.50 18.47 -16.98
CA SER A 11 4.83 19.61 -16.31
C SER A 11 4.48 20.78 -17.24
N ARG A 12 4.96 20.74 -18.48
CA ARG A 12 4.71 21.76 -19.52
C ARG A 12 3.78 21.28 -20.63
N LEU A 13 3.30 20.03 -20.57
CA LEU A 13 2.34 19.50 -21.53
C LEU A 13 0.95 20.11 -21.28
N ASP A 14 0.34 20.60 -22.35
CA ASP A 14 -1.02 21.13 -22.33
C ASP A 14 -2.00 19.99 -21.98
N PRO A 15 -2.88 20.15 -20.98
CA PRO A 15 -3.80 19.10 -20.52
C PRO A 15 -4.70 18.52 -21.62
N ARG A 16 -4.90 19.23 -22.72
CA ARG A 16 -5.68 18.73 -23.87
C ARG A 16 -5.02 17.57 -24.61
N TYR A 17 -3.76 17.28 -24.34
CA TYR A 17 -3.03 16.11 -24.86
C TYR A 17 -2.93 14.97 -23.85
N LEU A 18 -3.51 15.13 -22.66
CA LEU A 18 -3.66 14.09 -21.67
C LEU A 18 -5.03 13.44 -21.88
N GLU A 19 -5.09 12.12 -21.80
CA GLU A 19 -6.35 11.39 -21.89
C GLU A 19 -6.45 10.38 -20.76
N ASP A 20 -7.60 10.38 -20.10
CA ASP A 20 -7.97 9.37 -19.12
C ASP A 20 -8.44 8.12 -19.87
N MET A 21 -7.84 6.98 -19.58
CA MET A 21 -8.32 5.70 -20.07
C MET A 21 -9.29 5.11 -19.05
N ASP A 22 -10.58 5.19 -19.31
CA ASP A 22 -11.59 4.43 -18.57
C ASP A 22 -11.43 2.94 -18.90
N VAL A 23 -10.88 2.17 -17.96
CA VAL A 23 -10.89 0.70 -18.01
C VAL A 23 -12.23 0.22 -17.47
N GLU A 24 -13.31 0.48 -18.20
CA GLU A 24 -14.61 -0.11 -17.89
C GLU A 24 -14.60 -1.60 -18.28
N ASN A 25 -14.72 -2.46 -17.26
CA ASN A 25 -15.52 -3.68 -17.26
C ASN A 25 -15.31 -4.73 -18.38
N GLU A 26 -14.08 -5.02 -18.80
CA GLU A 26 -13.80 -6.27 -19.53
C GLU A 26 -12.54 -6.98 -19.01
N THR A 27 -12.77 -8.10 -18.31
CA THR A 27 -11.80 -9.03 -17.70
C THR A 27 -10.87 -9.76 -18.71
N SER A 28 -10.60 -9.18 -19.89
CA SER A 28 -9.77 -9.83 -20.92
C SER A 28 -8.87 -8.89 -21.71
N LEU A 29 -8.52 -7.72 -21.17
CA LEU A 29 -7.64 -6.77 -21.85
C LEU A 29 -6.18 -6.91 -21.40
N LYS A 30 -5.39 -7.72 -22.12
CA LYS A 30 -3.93 -7.61 -22.09
C LYS A 30 -3.50 -6.36 -22.88
N PRO A 31 -2.79 -5.38 -22.28
CA PRO A 31 -2.21 -4.29 -23.02
C PRO A 31 -1.11 -4.86 -23.94
N SER A 32 -1.32 -4.79 -25.26
CA SER A 32 -0.29 -5.14 -26.25
C SER A 32 0.23 -3.88 -26.92
N ALA A 33 1.54 -3.85 -27.20
CA ALA A 33 2.18 -2.74 -27.93
C ALA A 33 1.44 -2.43 -29.25
N GLN A 34 0.93 -3.47 -29.92
CA GLN A 34 0.14 -3.38 -31.14
C GLN A 34 -1.16 -2.59 -30.95
N ARG A 35 -1.82 -2.73 -29.79
CA ARG A 35 -3.09 -2.06 -29.50
C ARG A 35 -2.88 -0.60 -29.17
N ILE A 36 -1.81 -0.27 -28.44
CA ILE A 36 -1.37 1.10 -28.17
C ILE A 36 -1.00 1.79 -29.49
N GLU A 37 -0.24 1.12 -30.34
CA GLU A 37 0.12 1.60 -31.67
C GLU A 37 -1.13 1.86 -32.52
N ASN A 38 -2.10 0.93 -32.53
CA ASN A 38 -3.36 1.10 -33.26
C ASN A 38 -4.22 2.26 -32.75
N LEU A 39 -4.30 2.49 -31.44
CA LEU A 39 -5.03 3.62 -30.84
C LEU A 39 -4.38 4.96 -31.20
N VAL A 40 -3.05 5.04 -31.10
CA VAL A 40 -2.27 6.23 -31.51
C VAL A 40 -2.48 6.51 -32.99
N PHE A 41 -2.43 5.49 -33.86
CA PHE A 41 -2.65 5.67 -35.30
C PHE A 41 -4.10 6.01 -35.66
N GLN A 42 -5.09 5.42 -34.99
CA GLN A 42 -6.50 5.79 -35.18
C GLN A 42 -6.73 7.27 -34.87
N LYS A 43 -6.12 7.78 -33.80
CA LYS A 43 -6.26 9.19 -33.41
C LYS A 43 -5.47 10.16 -34.28
N LEU A 44 -4.24 9.81 -34.66
CA LEU A 44 -3.49 10.57 -35.66
C LEU A 44 -4.29 10.70 -36.95
N ASN A 45 -4.96 9.63 -37.39
CA ASN A 45 -5.84 9.67 -38.55
C ASN A 45 -7.12 10.48 -38.30
N ALA A 46 -7.71 10.40 -37.11
CA ALA A 46 -8.89 11.21 -36.75
C ALA A 46 -8.58 12.72 -36.69
N GLU A 47 -7.44 13.13 -36.13
CA GLU A 47 -6.99 14.53 -36.12
C GLU A 47 -6.59 15.01 -37.52
N THR A 48 -5.97 14.15 -38.32
CA THR A 48 -5.65 14.48 -39.72
C THR A 48 -6.95 14.67 -40.54
N ASN A 49 -7.99 13.91 -40.25
CA ASN A 49 -9.30 14.03 -40.89
C ASN A 49 -10.12 15.22 -40.35
N ALA A 50 -10.00 15.56 -39.06
CA ALA A 50 -10.61 16.75 -38.46
C ALA A 50 -9.91 18.07 -38.88
N ALA A 51 -8.61 18.00 -39.21
CA ALA A 51 -7.86 19.13 -39.78
C ALA A 51 -8.22 19.43 -41.25
N GLY A 52 -8.95 18.53 -41.93
CA GLY A 52 -9.47 18.76 -43.28
C GLY A 52 -10.63 19.76 -43.35
N THR A 53 -11.33 20.01 -42.23
CA THR A 53 -12.53 20.87 -42.15
C THR A 53 -12.30 22.23 -41.50
N ALA A 54 -11.13 22.47 -40.87
CA ALA A 54 -10.78 23.76 -40.28
C ALA A 54 -9.74 24.50 -41.14
N GLY A 55 -10.18 25.57 -41.81
CA GLY A 55 -9.41 26.30 -42.80
C GLY A 55 -8.03 26.81 -42.37
N LYS A 56 -7.07 26.67 -43.29
CA LYS A 56 -5.81 27.42 -43.49
C LYS A 56 -4.97 27.70 -42.23
N ARG A 57 -3.95 26.86 -41.97
CA ARG A 57 -2.68 27.29 -41.38
C ARG A 57 -1.45 26.70 -42.11
N ARG A 58 -0.36 27.45 -42.03
CA ARG A 58 0.89 27.40 -42.83
C ARG A 58 1.55 26.00 -42.87
N PRO A 59 2.26 25.66 -43.98
CA PRO A 59 2.92 24.38 -44.11
C PRO A 59 4.10 24.28 -43.13
N MET A 60 3.95 23.50 -42.05
CA MET A 60 5.10 23.09 -41.24
C MET A 60 6.01 22.21 -42.10
N ARG A 61 7.31 22.58 -42.13
CA ARG A 61 8.36 21.86 -42.86
C ARG A 61 8.46 20.41 -42.38
N LYS A 62 8.42 19.48 -43.34
CA LYS A 62 8.43 18.00 -43.21
C LYS A 62 9.67 17.35 -42.53
N LYS A 63 10.40 18.04 -41.65
CA LYS A 63 11.63 17.49 -41.04
C LYS A 63 11.63 17.34 -39.51
N SER A 64 10.54 17.66 -38.83
CA SER A 64 10.47 17.61 -37.36
C SER A 64 9.33 16.74 -36.82
N TRP A 65 8.86 15.74 -37.58
CA TRP A 65 7.89 14.76 -37.08
C TRP A 65 8.51 13.55 -36.37
N LYS A 66 9.82 13.32 -36.54
CA LYS A 66 10.51 12.16 -35.94
C LYS A 66 10.94 12.36 -34.48
N ILE A 67 10.64 13.50 -33.86
CA ILE A 67 11.12 13.84 -32.50
C ILE A 67 9.95 13.97 -31.50
N LEU A 68 8.70 13.90 -31.92
CA LEU A 68 7.55 14.13 -31.03
C LEU A 68 6.97 12.86 -30.36
N LEU A 69 7.65 11.72 -30.41
CA LEU A 69 7.06 10.42 -30.05
C LEU A 69 7.91 9.55 -29.10
N ILE A 70 8.73 10.17 -28.24
CA ILE A 70 9.44 9.45 -27.17
C ILE A 70 9.37 10.29 -25.89
N ALA A 71 8.19 10.33 -25.26
CA ALA A 71 8.03 10.85 -23.88
C ALA A 71 6.67 10.53 -23.22
N ALA A 72 5.66 10.05 -23.96
CA ALA A 72 4.32 9.81 -23.39
C ALA A 72 4.01 8.34 -23.05
N VAL A 73 4.96 7.42 -23.23
CA VAL A 73 4.74 5.97 -22.99
C VAL A 73 5.32 5.49 -21.66
N PHE A 74 6.12 6.31 -20.96
CA PHE A 74 6.69 5.92 -19.65
C PHE A 74 5.94 6.46 -18.42
N CYS A 75 4.92 7.31 -18.60
CA CYS A 75 4.06 7.76 -17.48
C CYS A 75 2.76 6.92 -17.34
N LEU A 76 2.49 5.98 -18.25
CA LEU A 76 1.26 5.17 -18.22
C LEU A 76 1.47 3.74 -17.68
N PHE A 77 2.71 3.26 -17.53
CA PHE A 77 2.95 1.94 -16.95
C PHE A 77 3.03 1.94 -15.42
N ALA A 78 3.17 3.11 -14.78
CA ALA A 78 3.05 3.23 -13.33
C ALA A 78 1.58 3.24 -12.88
N LEU A 79 0.66 3.80 -13.69
CA LEU A 79 -0.76 3.93 -13.33
C LEU A 79 -1.59 2.68 -13.63
N ALA A 80 -1.14 1.76 -14.49
CA ALA A 80 -1.94 0.63 -14.95
C ALA A 80 -1.70 -0.69 -14.19
N GLY A 81 -0.97 -0.67 -13.07
CA GLY A 81 -0.70 -1.88 -12.27
C GLY A 81 -0.90 -1.68 -10.77
N GLY A 82 -0.40 -0.57 -10.23
CA GLY A 82 -0.45 -0.32 -8.78
C GLY A 82 -1.85 -0.36 -8.19
N PHE A 83 -2.78 0.36 -8.81
CA PHE A 83 -4.18 0.37 -8.38
C PHE A 83 -4.83 -1.02 -8.45
N ASP A 84 -4.60 -1.77 -9.53
CA ASP A 84 -5.23 -3.08 -9.72
C ASP A 84 -4.76 -4.09 -8.67
N TYR A 85 -3.49 -4.05 -8.23
CA TYR A 85 -3.01 -4.89 -7.13
C TYR A 85 -3.77 -4.60 -5.84
N PHE A 86 -3.86 -3.32 -5.46
CA PHE A 86 -4.57 -2.93 -4.24
C PHE A 86 -6.07 -3.09 -4.34
N ARG A 87 -6.65 -3.02 -5.54
CA ARG A 87 -8.05 -3.38 -5.78
C ARG A 87 -8.30 -4.88 -5.60
N SER A 88 -7.35 -5.74 -5.94
CA SER A 88 -7.48 -7.17 -5.65
C SER A 88 -7.49 -7.46 -4.14
N ILE A 89 -6.68 -6.72 -3.38
CA ILE A 89 -6.56 -6.88 -1.92
C ILE A 89 -7.77 -6.28 -1.18
N PHE A 90 -8.11 -5.02 -1.48
CA PHE A 90 -9.09 -4.24 -0.72
C PHE A 90 -10.44 -4.07 -1.44
N GLY A 91 -10.62 -4.71 -2.60
CA GLY A 91 -11.78 -4.51 -3.47
C GLY A 91 -11.89 -3.07 -4.01
N ASP A 92 -13.11 -2.68 -4.39
CA ASP A 92 -13.38 -1.36 -4.96
C ASP A 92 -13.12 -0.19 -3.97
N THR A 93 -12.95 -0.48 -2.68
CA THR A 93 -12.62 0.54 -1.67
C THR A 93 -11.22 1.13 -1.88
N ALA A 94 -10.32 0.43 -2.57
CA ALA A 94 -9.00 0.94 -2.96
C ALA A 94 -9.05 2.28 -3.71
N LYS A 95 -10.18 2.58 -4.38
CA LYS A 95 -10.41 3.85 -5.08
C LYS A 95 -10.30 5.07 -4.16
N HIS A 96 -10.51 4.91 -2.85
CA HIS A 96 -10.41 5.99 -1.89
C HIS A 96 -8.98 6.44 -1.60
N VAL A 97 -7.99 5.60 -1.91
CA VAL A 97 -6.56 5.84 -1.70
C VAL A 97 -5.77 5.74 -3.01
N GLU A 98 -6.44 5.77 -4.16
CA GLU A 98 -5.79 5.63 -5.48
C GLU A 98 -4.66 6.65 -5.69
N GLN A 99 -4.85 7.87 -5.19
CA GLN A 99 -3.84 8.94 -5.27
C GLN A 99 -2.68 8.76 -4.28
N ASP A 100 -2.86 7.91 -3.27
CA ASP A 100 -1.85 7.60 -2.25
C ASP A 100 -1.02 6.36 -2.59
N ILE A 101 -1.43 5.61 -3.62
CA ILE A 101 -0.66 4.47 -4.12
C ILE A 101 0.56 4.99 -4.86
N GLN A 102 1.72 4.59 -4.35
CA GLN A 102 3.00 4.86 -4.97
C GLN A 102 3.39 3.73 -5.91
N SER A 103 4.07 4.07 -6.99
CA SER A 103 4.61 3.08 -7.95
C SER A 103 6.11 3.31 -8.13
N PRO A 104 6.95 2.88 -7.16
CA PRO A 104 8.38 3.18 -7.18
C PRO A 104 9.10 2.59 -8.40
N GLY A 105 8.70 1.39 -8.84
CA GLY A 105 9.33 0.69 -9.96
C GLY A 105 10.82 0.42 -9.74
N ILE A 106 11.24 0.25 -8.48
CA ILE A 106 12.64 0.04 -8.11
C ILE A 106 12.97 -1.43 -8.33
N THR A 107 14.03 -1.70 -9.08
CA THR A 107 14.40 -3.05 -9.49
C THR A 107 15.83 -3.40 -9.09
N ALA A 108 16.01 -4.62 -8.61
CA ALA A 108 17.30 -5.28 -8.44
C ALA A 108 17.32 -6.58 -9.26
N ALA A 109 18.48 -6.98 -9.77
CA ALA A 109 18.63 -8.23 -10.52
C ALA A 109 20.00 -8.88 -10.28
N ASP A 110 20.02 -10.21 -10.31
CA ASP A 110 21.24 -11.04 -10.36
C ASP A 110 21.28 -11.83 -11.70
N SER A 111 22.08 -12.90 -11.78
CA SER A 111 22.14 -13.76 -12.97
C SER A 111 20.85 -14.50 -13.28
N ASP A 112 20.04 -14.77 -12.24
CA ASP A 112 18.96 -15.75 -12.27
C ASP A 112 17.59 -15.10 -12.08
N ARG A 113 17.54 -13.95 -11.42
CA ARG A 113 16.32 -13.34 -10.90
C ARG A 113 16.32 -11.83 -11.05
N GLN A 114 15.12 -11.28 -11.07
CA GLN A 114 14.85 -9.85 -11.01
C GLN A 114 13.74 -9.62 -9.99
N MET A 115 14.03 -8.84 -8.95
CA MET A 115 13.08 -8.40 -7.93
C MET A 115 12.71 -6.94 -8.21
N THR A 116 11.42 -6.60 -8.15
CA THR A 116 10.94 -5.23 -8.36
C THR A 116 9.90 -4.85 -7.32
N LEU A 117 10.08 -3.70 -6.69
CA LEU A 117 9.04 -3.04 -5.90
C LEU A 117 8.10 -2.32 -6.87
N GLU A 118 6.96 -2.92 -7.14
CA GLU A 118 5.96 -2.44 -8.10
C GLU A 118 5.17 -1.29 -7.51
N SER A 119 4.71 -1.43 -6.27
CA SER A 119 3.84 -0.44 -5.63
C SER A 119 3.94 -0.46 -4.11
N MET A 120 3.59 0.66 -3.49
CA MET A 120 3.57 0.84 -2.04
C MET A 120 2.36 1.69 -1.65
N LEU A 121 1.72 1.33 -0.54
CA LEU A 121 0.65 2.09 0.09
C LEU A 121 0.88 2.11 1.61
N THR A 122 0.97 3.29 2.21
CA THR A 122 1.31 3.41 3.63
C THR A 122 0.74 4.66 4.31
N ASP A 123 0.40 4.52 5.59
CA ASP A 123 0.05 5.61 6.50
C ASP A 123 1.16 5.93 7.53
N GLY A 124 2.34 5.32 7.34
CA GLY A 124 3.49 5.40 8.24
C GLY A 124 3.58 4.26 9.26
N TYR A 125 2.47 3.63 9.63
CA TYR A 125 2.43 2.49 10.57
C TYR A 125 2.13 1.19 9.83
N LYS A 126 1.18 1.26 8.90
CA LYS A 126 0.80 0.20 7.98
C LYS A 126 1.55 0.41 6.68
N ILE A 127 2.31 -0.58 6.24
CA ILE A 127 3.07 -0.51 4.99
C ILE A 127 2.71 -1.73 4.16
N ASN A 128 1.97 -1.50 3.08
CA ASN A 128 1.61 -2.51 2.11
C ASN A 128 2.50 -2.37 0.87
N LEU A 129 3.21 -3.44 0.50
CA LEU A 129 4.13 -3.48 -0.63
C LEU A 129 3.69 -4.52 -1.65
N ILE A 130 3.78 -4.17 -2.92
CA ILE A 130 3.64 -5.12 -4.02
C ILE A 130 5.01 -5.36 -4.64
N VAL A 131 5.47 -6.60 -4.57
CA VAL A 131 6.80 -7.00 -5.02
C VAL A 131 6.65 -8.06 -6.09
N SER A 132 7.29 -7.88 -7.24
CA SER A 132 7.39 -8.96 -8.23
C SER A 132 8.76 -9.62 -8.20
N LEU A 133 8.76 -10.94 -8.32
CA LEU A 133 9.97 -11.76 -8.46
C LEU A 133 9.91 -12.52 -9.77
N LYS A 134 10.89 -12.30 -10.64
CA LYS A 134 10.95 -12.86 -11.99
C LYS A 134 12.18 -13.72 -12.15
N ALA A 135 11.99 -14.96 -12.61
CA ALA A 135 13.07 -15.83 -13.05
C ALA A 135 13.53 -15.45 -14.48
N LEU A 136 14.84 -15.32 -14.68
CA LEU A 136 15.46 -14.91 -15.95
C LEU A 136 15.79 -16.09 -16.88
N SER A 137 15.80 -17.32 -16.35
CA SER A 137 16.04 -18.55 -17.10
C SER A 137 15.06 -19.65 -16.67
N GLY A 138 14.93 -20.70 -17.50
CA GLY A 138 14.11 -21.86 -17.14
C GLY A 138 14.68 -22.67 -15.97
N GLU A 139 16.01 -22.69 -15.82
CA GLU A 139 16.71 -23.32 -14.70
C GLU A 139 16.51 -22.55 -13.39
N ALA A 140 16.48 -21.22 -13.46
CA ALA A 140 16.22 -20.36 -12.31
C ALA A 140 14.80 -20.50 -11.74
N LYS A 141 13.80 -20.87 -12.56
CA LYS A 141 12.40 -20.99 -12.12
C LYS A 141 12.23 -21.94 -10.93
N ALA A 142 12.80 -23.14 -11.03
CA ALA A 142 12.64 -24.16 -10.00
C ALA A 142 13.22 -23.70 -8.65
N ASN A 143 14.33 -22.97 -8.67
CA ASN A 143 14.98 -22.47 -7.45
C ASN A 143 14.41 -21.12 -6.97
N THR A 144 13.50 -20.49 -7.73
CA THR A 144 12.97 -19.16 -7.38
C THR A 144 11.63 -19.25 -6.65
N PHE A 145 10.79 -20.22 -7.02
CA PHE A 145 9.40 -20.29 -6.59
C PHE A 145 9.07 -21.53 -5.73
N ASP A 146 10.06 -22.37 -5.39
CA ASP A 146 9.90 -23.55 -4.51
C ASP A 146 10.11 -23.18 -3.03
N HIS A 147 9.48 -22.08 -2.59
CA HIS A 147 9.55 -21.57 -1.23
C HIS A 147 8.17 -21.05 -0.82
N GLU A 148 7.83 -21.18 0.46
CA GLU A 148 6.65 -20.52 1.01
C GLU A 148 6.83 -18.99 0.93
N PRO A 149 5.78 -18.21 0.61
CA PRO A 149 5.90 -16.77 0.42
C PRO A 149 6.56 -16.02 1.60
N ILE A 150 6.29 -16.46 2.83
CA ILE A 150 6.83 -15.83 4.05
C ILE A 150 8.35 -15.99 4.18
N ASP A 151 8.94 -17.02 3.56
CA ASP A 151 10.37 -17.31 3.64
C ASP A 151 11.18 -16.67 2.50
N LEU A 152 10.50 -16.01 1.56
CA LEU A 152 11.14 -15.42 0.37
C LEU A 152 11.87 -14.11 0.67
N PHE A 153 11.31 -13.28 1.55
CA PHE A 153 11.73 -11.89 1.71
C PHE A 153 12.13 -11.56 3.15
N ASP A 154 13.23 -10.83 3.28
CA ASP A 154 13.62 -10.15 4.50
C ASP A 154 13.33 -8.65 4.35
N THR A 155 12.70 -8.05 5.38
CA THR A 155 12.46 -6.60 5.44
C THR A 155 13.21 -5.99 6.61
N ASN A 156 13.80 -4.83 6.39
CA ASN A 156 14.48 -4.07 7.43
C ASN A 156 14.11 -2.59 7.32
N LEU A 157 13.66 -2.02 8.43
CA LEU A 157 13.35 -0.61 8.56
C LEU A 157 14.43 0.06 9.41
N THR A 158 15.06 1.08 8.85
CA THR A 158 16.09 1.87 9.52
C THR A 158 15.58 3.29 9.79
N PRO A 159 15.47 3.72 11.06
CA PRO A 159 15.08 5.07 11.41
C PRO A 159 16.04 6.12 10.82
N ASN A 160 15.52 7.29 10.46
CA ASN A 160 16.35 8.45 10.08
C ASN A 160 17.15 9.06 11.26
N SER A 161 16.96 8.53 12.47
CA SER A 161 17.61 9.03 13.69
C SER A 161 18.76 8.11 14.10
N SER A 162 19.75 8.65 14.81
CA SER A 162 20.93 7.92 15.26
C SER A 162 20.68 6.89 16.37
N TYR A 163 19.42 6.64 16.73
CA TYR A 163 19.05 5.64 17.71
C TYR A 163 18.79 4.32 16.99
N GLU A 164 19.76 3.41 17.10
CA GLU A 164 19.57 2.00 16.73
C GLU A 164 18.68 1.35 17.80
N HIS A 165 17.40 1.21 17.50
CA HIS A 165 16.50 0.31 18.22
C HIS A 165 15.83 -0.63 17.22
N GLU A 166 15.56 -1.86 17.66
CA GLU A 166 14.88 -2.87 16.87
C GLU A 166 13.41 -2.48 16.73
N VAL A 167 12.96 -2.28 15.49
CA VAL A 167 11.59 -1.86 15.23
C VAL A 167 10.68 -3.06 15.40
N ALA A 168 9.70 -2.96 16.31
CA ALA A 168 8.68 -3.97 16.44
C ALA A 168 7.76 -3.96 15.21
N LEU A 169 7.80 -5.06 14.45
CA LEU A 169 7.09 -5.21 13.18
C LEU A 169 6.37 -6.56 13.16
N SER A 170 5.08 -6.54 12.85
CA SER A 170 4.40 -7.70 12.30
C SER A 170 4.65 -7.76 10.79
N TYR A 171 4.84 -8.97 10.26
CA TYR A 171 5.10 -9.20 8.85
C TYR A 171 4.23 -10.35 8.33
N THR A 172 3.55 -10.11 7.22
CA THR A 172 2.89 -11.17 6.45
C THR A 172 3.26 -11.05 4.97
N CYS A 173 3.19 -12.18 4.27
CA CYS A 173 3.45 -12.25 2.84
C CYS A 173 2.50 -13.26 2.19
N SER A 174 1.81 -12.84 1.14
CA SER A 174 0.95 -13.69 0.33
C SER A 174 1.23 -13.49 -1.16
N GLU A 175 1.14 -14.56 -1.94
CA GLU A 175 1.17 -14.46 -3.39
C GLU A 175 -0.16 -13.92 -3.92
N LEU A 176 -0.09 -13.05 -4.93
CA LEU A 176 -1.23 -12.58 -5.73
C LEU A 176 -1.29 -13.38 -7.03
N GLU A 177 -1.79 -14.61 -6.93
CA GLU A 177 -1.79 -15.62 -8.02
C GLU A 177 -2.44 -15.11 -9.32
N GLU A 178 -3.44 -14.23 -9.20
CA GLU A 178 -4.16 -13.66 -10.33
C GLU A 178 -3.31 -12.74 -11.21
N PHE A 179 -2.21 -12.21 -10.68
CA PHE A 179 -1.22 -11.42 -11.43
C PHE A 179 0.02 -12.24 -11.80
N SER A 180 0.24 -13.37 -11.12
CA SER A 180 1.40 -14.24 -11.34
C SER A 180 1.34 -14.95 -12.70
N THR A 181 2.52 -15.11 -13.31
CA THR A 181 2.75 -15.89 -14.51
C THR A 181 3.84 -16.93 -14.26
N GLU A 182 3.99 -17.89 -15.16
CA GLU A 182 4.97 -19.01 -15.08
C GLU A 182 6.44 -18.59 -14.81
N ASN A 183 6.79 -17.33 -14.98
CA ASN A 183 8.14 -16.81 -14.78
C ASN A 183 8.21 -15.53 -13.95
N ARG A 184 7.08 -15.01 -13.46
CA ARG A 184 7.02 -13.79 -12.66
C ARG A 184 5.86 -13.90 -11.68
N HIS A 185 6.17 -13.99 -10.41
CA HIS A 185 5.17 -14.03 -9.35
C HIS A 185 5.06 -12.66 -8.69
N PHE A 186 3.88 -12.31 -8.19
CA PHE A 186 3.62 -11.06 -7.47
C PHE A 186 3.25 -11.39 -6.03
N TYR A 187 3.81 -10.64 -5.09
CA TYR A 187 3.62 -10.85 -3.66
C TYR A 187 3.14 -9.56 -3.01
N HIS A 188 2.18 -9.69 -2.12
CA HIS A 188 1.77 -8.64 -1.18
C HIS A 188 2.48 -8.87 0.14
N LEU A 189 3.33 -7.92 0.51
CA LEU A 189 3.98 -7.89 1.83
C LEU A 189 3.27 -6.82 2.66
N GLN A 190 2.78 -7.21 3.82
CA GLN A 190 2.19 -6.29 4.80
C GLN A 190 3.11 -6.19 6.00
N LEU A 191 3.45 -4.96 6.38
CA LEU A 191 4.24 -4.64 7.56
C LEU A 191 3.40 -3.77 8.48
N ASP A 192 3.22 -4.20 9.73
CA ASP A 192 2.59 -3.39 10.77
C ASP A 192 3.63 -2.94 11.78
N SER A 193 3.90 -1.64 11.83
CA SER A 193 4.71 -1.02 12.86
C SER A 193 3.84 -0.40 13.95
N LEU A 194 4.39 -0.39 15.15
CA LEU A 194 3.82 0.31 16.31
C LEU A 194 4.40 1.72 16.47
N GLU A 195 5.28 2.13 15.56
CA GLU A 195 5.87 3.45 15.48
C GLU A 195 5.66 4.03 14.07
N ASN A 196 5.66 5.36 13.97
CA ASN A 196 5.54 6.01 12.67
C ASN A 196 6.86 5.91 11.90
N CYS A 197 6.91 5.03 10.90
CA CYS A 197 8.05 4.82 10.03
C CYS A 197 8.15 5.82 8.87
N THR A 198 7.29 6.86 8.81
CA THR A 198 7.35 7.85 7.72
C THR A 198 8.74 8.50 7.62
N GLY A 199 9.30 8.44 6.43
CA GLY A 199 10.62 8.94 6.07
C GLY A 199 11.74 7.92 6.27
N TRP A 200 11.51 6.80 6.94
CA TRP A 200 12.53 5.79 7.24
C TRP A 200 12.99 5.07 5.98
N ASP A 201 14.22 4.55 6.02
CA ASP A 201 14.74 3.72 4.94
C ASP A 201 14.23 2.29 5.11
N LEU A 202 13.62 1.76 4.05
CA LEU A 202 13.15 0.39 3.95
C LEU A 202 14.06 -0.37 3.00
N LYS A 203 14.73 -1.39 3.53
CA LYS A 203 15.46 -2.37 2.74
C LYS A 203 14.63 -3.64 2.61
N LEU A 204 14.35 -4.02 1.37
CA LEU A 204 13.71 -5.29 1.03
C LEU A 204 14.76 -6.18 0.37
N SER A 205 14.92 -7.41 0.86
CA SER A 205 15.87 -8.37 0.31
C SER A 205 15.19 -9.71 0.08
N LEU A 206 15.68 -10.49 -0.89
CA LEU A 206 15.45 -11.92 -0.85
C LEU A 206 16.19 -12.51 0.36
N SER A 207 15.66 -13.59 0.91
CA SER A 207 16.27 -14.28 2.04
C SER A 207 17.73 -14.68 1.77
N GLN A 208 18.52 -14.90 2.82
CA GLN A 208 19.92 -15.28 2.65
C GLN A 208 20.10 -16.57 1.84
N GLU A 209 19.20 -17.53 2.00
CA GLU A 209 19.18 -18.78 1.22
C GLU A 209 18.97 -18.51 -0.27
N MET A 210 18.26 -17.41 -0.57
CA MET A 210 17.99 -16.91 -1.90
C MET A 210 19.07 -15.94 -2.40
N GLY A 211 20.22 -15.82 -1.73
CA GLY A 211 21.37 -15.05 -2.24
C GLY A 211 21.31 -13.54 -1.99
N GLY A 212 20.34 -13.05 -1.20
CA GLY A 212 20.39 -11.70 -0.62
C GLY A 212 20.22 -10.54 -1.60
N LEU A 213 19.60 -10.75 -2.76
CA LEU A 213 19.29 -9.67 -3.72
C LEU A 213 18.42 -8.61 -3.02
N SER A 214 18.86 -7.35 -2.97
CA SER A 214 18.17 -6.31 -2.20
C SER A 214 17.86 -5.06 -3.01
N LEU A 215 16.82 -4.35 -2.58
CA LEU A 215 16.49 -2.99 -3.00
C LEU A 215 16.26 -2.12 -1.77
N ASP A 216 16.52 -0.82 -1.92
CA ASP A 216 16.29 0.19 -0.90
C ASP A 216 15.26 1.20 -1.40
N THR A 217 14.33 1.57 -0.53
CA THR A 217 13.33 2.61 -0.76
C THR A 217 13.12 3.42 0.51
N LYS A 218 12.36 4.52 0.43
CA LYS A 218 11.88 5.24 1.60
C LYS A 218 10.42 4.92 1.84
N VAL A 219 10.02 4.88 3.10
CA VAL A 219 8.61 4.88 3.50
C VAL A 219 8.10 6.30 3.36
N GLU A 220 7.50 6.63 2.23
CA GLU A 220 6.85 7.93 2.05
C GLU A 220 5.35 7.73 2.27
N SER A 221 4.76 8.44 3.23
CA SER A 221 3.30 8.38 3.44
C SER A 221 2.66 9.65 2.90
N THR A 222 1.63 9.47 2.06
CA THR A 222 0.71 10.55 1.66
C THR A 222 -0.70 10.34 2.21
N THR A 223 -0.97 9.13 2.72
CA THR A 223 -2.25 8.75 3.30
C THR A 223 -2.55 9.60 4.53
N ALA A 224 -3.71 10.25 4.54
CA ALA A 224 -4.14 11.04 5.68
C ALA A 224 -4.39 10.14 6.89
N ALA A 225 -3.86 10.54 8.06
CA ALA A 225 -4.20 9.94 9.35
C ALA A 225 -4.65 11.03 10.32
N ARG A 226 -5.52 10.66 11.27
CA ARG A 226 -5.98 11.54 12.35
C ARG A 226 -5.61 10.93 13.69
N GLN A 227 -5.06 11.75 14.58
CA GLN A 227 -4.81 11.39 15.96
C GLN A 227 -5.85 12.05 16.86
N LEU A 228 -6.40 11.28 17.78
CA LEU A 228 -7.28 11.73 18.84
C LEU A 228 -6.58 11.54 20.18
N ASP A 229 -6.53 12.59 20.98
CA ASP A 229 -6.12 12.51 22.37
C ASP A 229 -7.33 12.09 23.22
N ILE A 230 -7.22 10.96 23.90
CA ILE A 230 -8.32 10.28 24.61
C ILE A 230 -8.25 10.55 26.11
N GLY A 231 -7.09 10.28 26.73
CA GLY A 231 -6.83 10.49 28.14
C GLY A 231 -7.79 9.76 29.10
N GLN A 232 -8.32 8.60 28.70
CA GLN A 232 -9.34 7.86 29.45
C GLN A 232 -8.72 6.79 30.33
N ASP A 233 -9.04 6.81 31.62
CA ASP A 233 -8.72 5.73 32.56
C ASP A 233 -9.74 4.59 32.40
N ILE A 234 -9.25 3.39 32.14
CA ILE A 234 -9.99 2.14 31.96
C ILE A 234 -9.66 1.23 33.15
N ASP A 235 -10.69 0.91 33.91
CA ASP A 235 -10.67 0.01 35.07
C ASP A 235 -9.57 0.30 36.11
N GLY A 236 -9.09 1.55 36.17
CA GLY A 236 -8.06 1.96 37.11
C GLY A 236 -6.64 1.49 36.79
N ASN A 237 -6.40 0.77 35.69
CA ASN A 237 -5.06 0.29 35.31
C ASN A 237 -4.55 0.87 33.98
N LEU A 238 -5.34 0.77 32.90
CA LEU A 238 -4.95 1.26 31.59
C LEU A 238 -5.43 2.70 31.41
N THR A 239 -4.56 3.61 30.99
CA THR A 239 -4.96 4.91 30.45
C THR A 239 -4.81 4.89 28.95
N VAL A 240 -5.90 4.98 28.20
CA VAL A 240 -5.85 5.17 26.74
C VAL A 240 -5.44 6.61 26.49
N GLU A 241 -4.22 6.81 25.97
CA GLU A 241 -3.65 8.13 25.75
C GLU A 241 -4.13 8.71 24.43
N SER A 242 -3.98 7.94 23.35
CA SER A 242 -4.34 8.39 22.02
C SER A 242 -4.77 7.24 21.11
N ILE A 243 -5.61 7.57 20.13
CA ILE A 243 -5.94 6.69 19.01
C ILE A 243 -5.61 7.41 17.71
N GLN A 244 -4.81 6.78 16.87
CA GLN A 244 -4.61 7.18 15.49
C GLN A 244 -5.49 6.32 14.59
N ILE A 245 -6.09 6.94 13.57
CA ILE A 245 -6.87 6.25 12.55
C ILE A 245 -6.50 6.76 11.16
N SER A 246 -6.43 5.82 10.21
CA SER A 246 -6.18 6.07 8.79
C SER A 246 -7.18 5.27 7.95
N PRO A 247 -7.18 5.45 6.62
CA PRO A 247 -7.85 4.55 5.69
C PRO A 247 -7.41 3.08 5.76
N LEU A 248 -6.19 2.80 6.26
CA LEU A 248 -5.57 1.47 6.30
C LEU A 248 -5.75 0.75 7.64
N GLY A 249 -5.90 1.50 8.73
CA GLY A 249 -6.00 0.89 10.05
C GLY A 249 -6.14 1.89 11.19
N ALA A 250 -5.94 1.37 12.40
CA ALA A 250 -5.90 2.16 13.61
C ALA A 250 -4.77 1.73 14.53
N LEU A 251 -4.30 2.66 15.36
CA LEU A 251 -3.30 2.45 16.40
C LEU A 251 -3.78 3.06 17.70
N LEU A 252 -3.86 2.26 18.76
CA LEU A 252 -4.12 2.71 20.11
C LEU A 252 -2.81 2.73 20.88
N ILE A 253 -2.56 3.82 21.61
CA ILE A 253 -1.45 3.96 22.55
C ILE A 253 -2.03 4.21 23.94
N GLY A 254 -1.57 3.47 24.93
CA GLY A 254 -1.94 3.64 26.33
C GLY A 254 -0.80 3.36 27.30
N SER A 255 -0.99 3.74 28.55
CA SER A 255 -0.07 3.47 29.65
C SER A 255 -0.75 2.67 30.75
N GLU A 256 -0.03 1.69 31.29
CA GLU A 256 -0.48 0.91 32.45
C GLU A 256 0.11 1.49 33.74
N LYS A 257 -0.68 1.49 34.82
CA LYS A 257 -0.16 1.78 36.17
C LYS A 257 0.68 0.62 36.69
N GLU A 258 0.20 -0.61 36.50
CA GLU A 258 0.90 -1.84 36.81
C GLU A 258 0.78 -2.79 35.61
N ALA A 259 1.89 -3.00 34.90
CA ALA A 259 1.96 -3.99 33.83
C ALA A 259 1.90 -5.40 34.43
N ALA A 260 0.82 -6.14 34.15
CA ALA A 260 0.63 -7.49 34.63
C ALA A 260 -0.21 -8.33 33.65
N GLY A 261 0.22 -9.57 33.39
CA GLY A 261 -0.46 -10.50 32.49
C GLY A 261 -0.42 -10.07 31.02
N GLY A 262 -1.44 -10.50 30.25
CA GLY A 262 -1.62 -10.16 28.84
C GLY A 262 -1.80 -8.66 28.60
N LEU A 263 -1.96 -8.26 27.33
CA LEU A 263 -2.15 -6.86 26.98
C LEU A 263 -3.59 -6.43 27.31
N PRO A 264 -3.79 -5.33 28.07
CA PRO A 264 -5.12 -4.83 28.31
C PRO A 264 -5.71 -4.29 27.01
N ALA A 265 -6.93 -4.74 26.69
CA ALA A 265 -7.62 -4.39 25.46
C ALA A 265 -8.97 -3.72 25.79
N PRO A 266 -9.11 -2.39 25.62
CA PRO A 266 -10.41 -1.74 25.75
C PRO A 266 -11.29 -2.11 24.54
N SER A 267 -12.61 -1.97 24.69
CA SER A 267 -13.52 -2.00 23.55
C SER A 267 -13.40 -0.69 22.78
N VAL A 268 -12.97 -0.78 21.52
CA VAL A 268 -12.82 0.38 20.64
C VAL A 268 -13.67 0.17 19.40
N ASP A 269 -14.52 1.14 19.09
CA ASP A 269 -15.38 1.09 17.92
C ASP A 269 -15.30 2.36 17.10
N LEU A 270 -15.41 2.18 15.79
CA LEU A 270 -15.57 3.25 14.83
C LEU A 270 -17.04 3.49 14.54
N ILE A 271 -17.47 4.75 14.59
CA ILE A 271 -18.84 5.15 14.28
C ILE A 271 -18.82 6.05 13.04
N PHE A 272 -19.53 5.64 12.00
CA PHE A 272 -19.65 6.39 10.75
C PHE A 272 -20.79 7.41 10.78
N LEU A 273 -20.77 8.35 9.84
CA LEU A 273 -21.80 9.39 9.70
C LEU A 273 -23.21 8.82 9.40
N ASP A 274 -23.28 7.65 8.76
CA ASP A 274 -24.54 6.94 8.50
C ASP A 274 -25.08 6.18 9.73
N GLY A 275 -24.32 6.17 10.83
CA GLY A 275 -24.66 5.50 12.08
C GLY A 275 -24.22 4.04 12.16
N SER A 276 -23.57 3.50 11.13
CA SER A 276 -22.93 2.18 11.21
C SER A 276 -21.77 2.18 12.20
N ARG A 277 -21.52 1.01 12.80
CA ARG A 277 -20.49 0.79 13.82
C ARG A 277 -19.64 -0.41 13.41
N GLU A 278 -18.33 -0.24 13.48
CA GLU A 278 -17.34 -1.28 13.23
C GLU A 278 -16.43 -1.42 14.44
N GLU A 279 -16.25 -2.63 14.94
CA GLU A 279 -15.35 -2.91 16.06
C GLU A 279 -13.89 -2.85 15.57
N LEU A 280 -13.06 -2.06 16.26
CA LEU A 280 -11.64 -1.92 15.95
C LEU A 280 -10.77 -2.81 16.85
N ILE A 281 -11.08 -2.80 18.14
CA ILE A 281 -10.40 -3.61 19.17
C ILE A 281 -11.50 -4.18 20.06
N SER A 282 -11.51 -5.50 20.23
CA SER A 282 -12.37 -6.16 21.20
C SER A 282 -11.58 -6.43 22.48
N SER A 283 -12.27 -6.49 23.62
CA SER A 283 -11.65 -6.88 24.89
C SER A 283 -11.16 -8.33 24.93
N MET A 284 -11.50 -9.14 23.91
CA MET A 284 -11.03 -10.51 23.74
C MET A 284 -9.88 -10.61 22.73
N SER A 285 -9.50 -9.52 22.05
CA SER A 285 -8.54 -9.53 20.94
C SER A 285 -7.11 -9.91 21.37
N PHE A 286 -6.79 -9.80 22.66
CA PHE A 286 -5.42 -9.95 23.16
C PHE A 286 -5.29 -10.86 24.41
N ASP A 287 -6.21 -11.81 24.56
CA ASP A 287 -6.16 -12.79 25.65
C ASP A 287 -5.21 -13.96 25.30
N SER A 288 -3.90 -13.75 25.40
CA SER A 288 -2.93 -14.84 25.24
C SER A 288 -1.68 -14.67 26.10
N GLY A 289 -1.68 -15.32 27.26
CA GLY A 289 -0.48 -15.76 27.99
C GLY A 289 0.42 -14.67 28.61
N ASP A 290 1.44 -15.12 29.34
CA ASP A 290 2.44 -14.27 30.03
C ASP A 290 3.39 -13.51 29.08
N ASP A 291 3.27 -13.70 27.76
CA ASP A 291 4.15 -13.08 26.76
C ASP A 291 3.58 -11.74 26.27
N GLY A 292 4.41 -10.70 26.33
CA GLY A 292 4.05 -9.30 26.09
C GLY A 292 3.84 -8.87 24.63
N THR A 293 3.76 -9.81 23.68
CA THR A 293 3.51 -9.57 22.25
C THR A 293 2.44 -10.53 21.77
N VAL A 294 1.39 -10.00 21.13
CA VAL A 294 0.22 -10.79 20.72
C VAL A 294 -0.17 -10.46 19.28
N LEU A 295 -0.41 -11.51 18.49
CA LEU A 295 -1.03 -11.46 17.17
C LEU A 295 -2.44 -12.05 17.28
N GLY A 296 -3.46 -11.21 17.15
CA GLY A 296 -4.86 -11.62 17.11
C GLY A 296 -5.34 -11.71 15.67
N GLY A 297 -5.62 -12.92 15.19
CA GLY A 297 -6.16 -13.16 13.85
C GLY A 297 -7.64 -12.82 13.77
N GLY A 298 -8.00 -11.86 12.91
CA GLY A 298 -9.38 -11.62 12.50
C GLY A 298 -9.85 -12.73 11.55
N SER A 299 -11.13 -13.08 11.65
CA SER A 299 -11.76 -14.22 10.98
C SER A 299 -11.46 -14.27 9.47
N ALA A 300 -11.21 -15.48 8.95
CA ALA A 300 -11.11 -15.74 7.53
C ALA A 300 -12.35 -15.20 6.78
N VAL A 301 -12.12 -14.41 5.73
CA VAL A 301 -13.16 -13.96 4.81
C VAL A 301 -13.61 -15.17 3.97
N ILE A 302 -14.76 -15.77 4.31
CA ILE A 302 -15.40 -16.84 3.51
C ILE A 302 -16.40 -16.18 2.54
N SER A 303 -15.94 -15.24 1.73
CA SER A 303 -16.78 -14.48 0.80
C SER A 303 -15.95 -13.99 -0.38
N ASP A 304 -16.46 -14.16 -1.61
CA ASP A 304 -15.89 -13.59 -2.83
C ASP A 304 -16.03 -12.04 -2.88
N ASP A 305 -16.79 -11.46 -1.94
CA ASP A 305 -16.88 -10.02 -1.71
C ASP A 305 -15.96 -9.61 -0.54
N PRO A 306 -14.84 -8.89 -0.79
CA PRO A 306 -13.91 -8.43 0.24
C PRO A 306 -14.53 -7.39 1.19
N THR A 307 -15.73 -6.88 0.88
CA THR A 307 -16.46 -5.93 1.74
C THR A 307 -17.39 -6.61 2.73
N ALA A 308 -17.66 -7.91 2.60
CA ALA A 308 -18.61 -8.64 3.45
C ALA A 308 -18.02 -9.14 4.79
N GLY A 309 -16.71 -8.98 4.99
CA GLY A 309 -16.00 -9.36 6.23
C GLY A 309 -16.00 -8.25 7.29
N PRO A 310 -15.51 -8.55 8.51
CA PRO A 310 -15.24 -7.54 9.52
C PRO A 310 -14.25 -6.50 8.98
N LEU A 311 -14.39 -5.23 9.40
CA LEU A 311 -13.44 -4.20 8.99
C LEU A 311 -12.01 -4.57 9.38
N VAL A 312 -11.80 -5.02 10.61
CA VAL A 312 -10.48 -5.43 11.11
C VAL A 312 -10.21 -6.90 10.79
N VAL A 313 -9.11 -7.15 10.08
CA VAL A 313 -8.68 -8.51 9.67
C VAL A 313 -7.48 -9.01 10.46
N THR A 314 -6.72 -8.11 11.08
CA THR A 314 -5.57 -8.47 11.91
C THR A 314 -5.39 -7.46 13.02
N THR A 315 -5.04 -7.94 14.20
CA THR A 315 -4.66 -7.12 15.34
C THR A 315 -3.28 -7.52 15.82
N TYR A 316 -2.48 -6.53 16.18
CA TYR A 316 -1.12 -6.73 16.68
C TYR A 316 -0.91 -5.83 17.89
N GLY A 317 -0.33 -6.35 18.96
CA GLY A 317 -0.10 -5.55 20.16
C GLY A 317 1.16 -5.94 20.90
N MET A 318 1.76 -4.97 21.58
CA MET A 318 2.81 -5.22 22.55
C MET A 318 2.93 -4.09 23.58
N ARG A 319 3.79 -4.31 24.58
CA ARG A 319 4.37 -3.21 25.38
C ARG A 319 5.64 -2.72 24.71
N ASN A 320 5.67 -1.44 24.30
CA ASN A 320 6.86 -0.84 23.69
C ASN A 320 7.99 -0.66 24.72
N PRO A 321 9.22 -0.28 24.32
CA PRO A 321 10.34 -0.08 25.26
C PRO A 321 10.11 0.96 26.35
N ASP A 322 9.23 1.94 26.10
CA ASP A 322 8.82 2.95 27.07
C ASP A 322 7.78 2.41 28.08
N GLY A 323 7.38 1.14 27.95
CA GLY A 323 6.38 0.48 28.79
C GLY A 323 4.94 0.83 28.43
N LYS A 324 4.70 1.45 27.27
CA LYS A 324 3.35 1.76 26.78
C LYS A 324 2.74 0.56 26.08
N VAL A 325 1.45 0.36 26.28
CA VAL A 325 0.64 -0.58 25.51
C VAL A 325 0.36 0.04 24.15
N VAL A 326 0.73 -0.66 23.09
CA VAL A 326 0.44 -0.24 21.72
C VAL A 326 -0.31 -1.36 21.02
N LEU A 327 -1.52 -1.07 20.52
CA LEU A 327 -2.39 -2.02 19.83
C LEU A 327 -2.71 -1.48 18.44
N ALA A 328 -2.36 -2.22 17.41
CA ALA A 328 -2.67 -1.93 16.02
C ALA A 328 -3.83 -2.81 15.53
N ALA A 329 -4.70 -2.24 14.70
CA ALA A 329 -5.76 -2.91 13.98
C ALA A 329 -5.60 -2.63 12.48
N GLU A 330 -5.51 -3.67 11.66
CA GLU A 330 -5.42 -3.59 10.20
C GLU A 330 -6.79 -3.75 9.56
N PHE A 331 -7.10 -2.91 8.58
CA PHE A 331 -8.35 -3.00 7.85
C PHE A 331 -8.26 -3.89 6.62
N GLY A 332 -9.24 -4.79 6.46
CA GLY A 332 -9.40 -5.58 5.23
C GLY A 332 -10.02 -4.79 4.08
N ARG A 333 -10.48 -3.57 4.34
CA ARG A 333 -11.06 -2.67 3.33
C ARG A 333 -10.73 -1.21 3.68
N ILE A 334 -10.54 -0.40 2.65
CA ILE A 334 -10.17 1.00 2.80
C ILE A 334 -11.39 1.81 3.27
N ILE A 335 -11.22 2.55 4.37
CA ILE A 335 -12.26 3.46 4.85
C ILE A 335 -12.03 4.89 4.37
N ARG A 336 -13.13 5.64 4.28
CA ARG A 336 -13.10 7.08 4.07
C ARG A 336 -13.12 7.80 5.42
N LEU A 337 -12.00 8.43 5.79
CA LEU A 337 -11.91 9.18 7.06
C LEU A 337 -12.91 10.34 7.16
N ASP A 338 -13.32 10.95 6.05
CA ASP A 338 -14.37 11.98 6.04
C ASP A 338 -15.77 11.44 6.36
N GLN A 339 -15.96 10.12 6.29
CA GLN A 339 -17.19 9.45 6.68
C GLN A 339 -17.18 8.98 8.14
N VAL A 340 -16.05 9.11 8.83
CA VAL A 340 -15.94 8.78 10.26
C VAL A 340 -16.48 9.94 11.10
N LYS A 341 -17.43 9.64 11.98
CA LYS A 341 -18.06 10.60 12.89
C LYS A 341 -17.30 10.67 14.23
N SER A 342 -17.13 9.52 14.86
CA SER A 342 -16.54 9.39 16.20
C SER A 342 -15.88 8.03 16.37
N ILE A 343 -15.01 7.93 17.39
CA ILE A 343 -14.50 6.69 17.94
C ILE A 343 -15.08 6.54 19.34
N SER A 344 -15.59 5.36 19.69
CA SER A 344 -16.03 5.00 21.03
C SER A 344 -14.95 4.18 21.72
N VAL A 345 -14.57 4.56 22.95
CA VAL A 345 -13.64 3.82 23.80
C VAL A 345 -14.37 3.46 25.09
N ASP A 346 -14.64 2.16 25.29
CA ASP A 346 -15.48 1.62 26.37
C ASP A 346 -16.79 2.40 26.57
N GLY A 347 -17.42 2.76 25.44
CA GLY A 347 -18.70 3.46 25.40
C GLY A 347 -18.62 5.00 25.51
N VAL A 348 -17.43 5.57 25.68
CA VAL A 348 -17.22 7.03 25.65
C VAL A 348 -16.88 7.46 24.23
N GLU A 349 -17.67 8.36 23.65
CA GLU A 349 -17.48 8.83 22.28
C GLU A 349 -16.55 10.06 22.17
N TYR A 350 -15.59 9.97 21.26
CA TYR A 350 -14.62 10.99 20.89
C TYR A 350 -14.82 11.39 19.42
N SER A 351 -15.00 12.68 19.13
CA SER A 351 -15.24 13.14 17.77
C SER A 351 -13.95 13.18 16.96
N VAL A 352 -13.99 12.68 15.73
CA VAL A 352 -12.83 12.58 14.81
C VAL A 352 -12.65 13.86 13.97
N LYS A 353 -13.30 14.98 14.37
CA LYS A 353 -13.37 16.23 13.58
C LYS A 353 -12.02 16.84 13.25
#